data_AF-A0A1V9UK17-F1
#
_entry.id   AF-A0A1V9UK17-F1
#
_cell.length_a   1.000
_cell.length_b   1.000
_cell.length_c   1.000
_cell.angle_alpha   90.00
_cell.angle_beta   90.00
_cell.angle_gamma   90.00
#
_symmetry.space_group_name_H-M   'P 1'
#
loop_
_entity.id
_entity.type
_entity.pdbx_description
1 polymer ?
#
loop_
_entity_poly.entity_id
_entity_poly.type
_entity_poly.pdbx_seq_one_letter_code
_entity_poly.pdbx_strand_id
1 'polypeptide(L)' 'MPYIVINTSNSYDPSNQTEYATEAEADAKAREILQAFPQSNIRTAQLLKTYRAQVTITAEDVPEQDQTAE' A
#
# COMPACT_ATOMS: atom_id res chain seq x y z
N MET A 1 -17.91 -3.93 -3.26
CA MET A 1 -17.29 -2.70 -2.75
C MET A 1 -16.06 -3.13 -1.98
N PRO A 2 -14.86 -2.63 -2.29
CA PRO A 2 -13.64 -3.19 -1.72
C PRO A 2 -13.51 -2.89 -0.22
N TYR A 3 -12.93 -3.84 0.51
CA TYR A 3 -12.59 -3.75 1.92
C TYR A 3 -11.08 -3.86 2.08
N ILE A 4 -10.51 -3.29 3.13
CA ILE A 4 -9.11 -3.46 3.49
C ILE A 4 -8.99 -3.90 4.94
N VAL A 5 -7.88 -4.56 5.21
CA VAL A 5 -7.45 -4.92 6.56
C VAL A 5 -6.23 -4.08 6.88
N ILE A 6 -6.31 -3.27 7.93
CA ILE A 6 -5.24 -2.39 8.37
C ILE A 6 -4.69 -2.92 9.69
N ASN A 7 -3.44 -3.33 9.68
CA ASN A 7 -2.64 -3.57 10.87
C ASN A 7 -2.06 -2.23 11.37
N THR A 8 -2.72 -1.63 12.36
CA THR A 8 -2.25 -0.35 12.93
C THR A 8 -1.03 -0.49 13.84
N SER A 9 -0.67 -1.71 14.22
CA SER A 9 0.57 -1.99 14.96
C SER A 9 1.80 -2.08 14.04
N ASN A 10 1.59 -2.30 12.74
CA ASN A 10 2.65 -2.26 11.73
C ASN A 10 2.16 -1.54 10.47
N SER A 11 2.38 -0.22 10.41
CA SER A 11 1.98 0.61 9.28
C SER A 11 2.67 0.24 7.95
N TYR A 12 3.80 -0.48 8.00
CA TYR A 12 4.56 -0.91 6.82
C TYR A 12 4.19 -2.32 6.34
N ASP A 13 3.20 -2.96 6.96
CA ASP A 13 2.72 -4.28 6.54
C ASP A 13 2.15 -4.18 5.11
N PRO A 14 2.69 -4.94 4.13
CA PRO A 14 2.18 -4.93 2.76
C PRO A 14 0.72 -5.38 2.68
N SER A 15 0.24 -6.15 3.66
CA SER A 15 -1.16 -6.58 3.77
C SER A 15 -2.12 -5.39 3.90
N ASN A 16 -1.66 -4.24 4.41
CA ASN A 16 -2.44 -3.02 4.54
C ASN A 16 -2.87 -2.42 3.18
N GLN A 17 -2.22 -2.83 2.09
CA GLN A 17 -2.54 -2.39 0.72
C GLN A 17 -3.40 -3.40 -0.04
N THR A 18 -3.79 -4.51 0.60
CA THR A 18 -4.58 -5.55 -0.05
C THR A 18 -6.06 -5.22 0.02
N GLU A 19 -6.69 -5.09 -1.15
CA GLU A 19 -8.13 -4.91 -1.30
C GLU A 19 -8.85 -6.26 -1.41
N TYR A 20 -9.92 -6.44 -0.64
CA TYR A 20 -10.77 -7.61 -0.60
C TYR A 20 -12.13 -7.29 -1.22
N ALA A 21 -12.72 -8.25 -1.94
CA ALA A 21 -14.01 -8.03 -2.60
C ALA A 21 -15.18 -8.01 -1.61
N THR A 22 -15.05 -8.75 -0.50
CA THR A 22 -16.10 -8.93 0.51
C THR A 22 -15.62 -8.65 1.93
N GLU A 23 -16.56 -8.30 2.81
CA GLU A 23 -16.30 -8.12 4.24
C GLU A 23 -15.82 -9.42 4.90
N ALA A 24 -16.42 -10.55 4.52
CA ALA A 24 -16.10 -11.86 5.08
C ALA A 24 -14.65 -12.29 4.77
N GLU A 25 -14.16 -12.01 3.56
CA GLU A 25 -12.76 -12.27 3.21
C GLU A 25 -11.79 -11.37 3.98
N ALA A 26 -12.14 -10.09 4.13
CA ALA A 26 -11.33 -9.16 4.91
C ALA A 26 -11.29 -9.55 6.40
N ASP A 27 -12.43 -9.91 6.99
CA ASP A 27 -12.52 -10.39 8.37
C ASP A 27 -11.77 -11.72 8.59
N ALA A 28 -11.86 -12.66 7.65
CA ALA A 28 -11.08 -13.90 7.70
C ALA A 28 -9.57 -13.61 7.73
N LYS A 29 -9.09 -12.68 6.89
CA LYS A 29 -7.69 -12.26 6.90
C LYS A 29 -7.29 -11.48 8.14
N ALA A 30 -8.16 -10.62 8.66
CA ALA A 30 -7.91 -9.93 9.92
C ALA A 30 -7.70 -10.93 11.07
N ARG A 31 -8.52 -11.99 11.14
CA ARG A 31 -8.36 -13.06 12.13
C ARG A 31 -7.09 -13.88 11.93
N GLU A 32 -6.72 -14.20 10.70
CA GLU A 32 -5.47 -14.91 10.39
C GLU A 32 -4.24 -14.11 10.86
N ILE A 33 -4.21 -12.80 10.58
CA ILE A 33 -3.13 -11.91 11.02
C ILE A 33 -3.11 -11.81 12.56
N LEU A 34 -4.28 -11.69 13.19
CA LEU A 34 -4.37 -11.61 14.65
C LEU A 34 -3.93 -12.92 15.34
N GLN A 35 -4.16 -14.08 14.71
CA GLN A 35 -3.65 -15.37 15.20
C GLN A 35 -2.12 -15.43 15.13
N ALA A 36 -1.52 -14.91 14.05
CA ALA A 36 -0.06 -14.85 13.91
C ALA A 36 0.57 -13.80 14.84
N PHE A 37 -0.11 -12.67 15.07
CA PHE A 37 0.36 -11.56 15.87
C PHE A 37 -0.71 -11.09 16.88
N PRO A 38 -0.86 -11.78 18.02
CA PRO A 38 -1.94 -11.51 18.98
C PRO A 38 -1.87 -10.13 19.65
N GLN A 39 -0.69 -9.50 19.63
CA GLN A 39 -0.46 -8.17 20.18
C GLN A 39 -0.82 -7.05 19.18
N SER A 40 -1.13 -7.40 17.92
CA SER A 40 -1.41 -6.43 16.87
C SER A 40 -2.86 -5.92 16.94
N ASN A 41 -3.04 -4.64 16.60
CA ASN A 41 -4.35 -4.01 16.48
C ASN A 41 -4.75 -3.96 15.01
N ILE A 42 -5.63 -4.88 14.62
CA ILE A 42 -6.11 -5.05 13.25
C ILE A 42 -7.51 -4.45 13.10
N ARG A 43 -7.77 -3.72 12.01
CA ARG A 43 -9.05 -3.10 11.70
C ARG A 43 -9.49 -3.46 10.30
N THR A 44 -10.75 -3.81 10.15
CA THR A 44 -11.38 -4.00 8.84
C THR A 44 -12.13 -2.73 8.47
N ALA A 45 -11.89 -2.20 7.27
CA ALA A 45 -12.52 -0.97 6.81
C ALA A 45 -13.07 -1.14 5.38
N GLN A 46 -14.21 -0.51 5.10
CA GLN A 46 -14.76 -0.42 3.75
C GLN A 46 -14.20 0.80 3.03
N LEU A 47 -13.78 0.63 1.78
CA LEU A 47 -13.28 1.73 0.96
C LEU A 47 -14.45 2.53 0.39
N LEU A 48 -14.47 3.83 0.70
CA LEU A 48 -15.49 4.76 0.20
C LEU A 48 -15.06 5.43 -1.10
N LYS A 49 -13.78 5.80 -1.22
CA LYS A 49 -13.21 6.50 -2.37
C LYS A 49 -11.75 6.12 -2.54
N THR A 50 -11.33 5.90 -3.78
CA THR A 50 -9.92 5.73 -4.16
C THR A 50 -9.54 6.89 -5.06
N TYR A 51 -8.49 7.63 -4.69
CA TYR A 51 -7.95 8.73 -5.48
C TYR A 51 -6.68 8.27 -6.19
N ARG A 52 -6.58 8.53 -7.50
CA ARG A 52 -5.37 8.24 -8.28
C ARG A 52 -5.00 9.48 -9.09
N ALA A 53 -3.73 9.90 -8.98
CA ALA A 53 -3.18 10.95 -9.82
C ALA A 53 -2.50 10.32 -11.04
N GLN A 54 -2.66 10.97 -12.20
CA GLN A 54 -1.88 10.68 -13.39
C GLN A 54 -0.76 11.72 -13.48
N VAL A 55 0.50 11.29 -13.50
CA VAL A 55 1.66 12.17 -13.65
C VAL A 55 2.27 11.95 -15.03
N THR A 56 2.54 13.04 -15.75
CA THR A 56 3.31 13.01 -16.99
C THR A 56 4.76 13.37 -16.64
N ILE A 57 5.69 12.46 -16.91
CA ILE A 57 7.12 12.67 -16.68
C ILE A 57 7.75 13.14 -17.99
N THR A 58 8.49 14.24 -17.93
CA THR A 58 9.35 14.71 -19.03
C THR A 58 10.79 14.63 -18.56
N ALA A 59 11.68 14.12 -19.42
CA ALA A 59 13.10 14.06 -19.18
C ALA A 59 13.80 14.85 -20.28
N GLU A 60 14.79 15.64 -19.90
CA GLU A 60 15.67 16.37 -20.81
C GLU A 60 17.08 15.81 -20.60
N ASP A 61 17.72 15.41 -21.70
CA ASP A 61 19.09 14.90 -21.64
C ASP A 61 20.05 16.05 -21.33
N VAL A 62 20.94 15.83 -20.36
CA VAL A 62 21.99 16.80 -20.05
C VAL A 62 23.07 16.66 -21.13
N PRO A 63 23.52 17.75 -21.78
CA PRO A 63 24.60 17.67 -22.75
C PRO A 63 25.86 17.12 -22.09
N GLU A 64 26.52 16.17 -22.76
CA GLU A 64 27.81 15.62 -22.34
C GLU A 64 28.78 16.77 -22.07
N GLN A 65 29.21 16.93 -20.82
CA GLN A 65 30.32 17.83 -20.51
C GLN A 65 31.57 17.21 -21.12
N ASP A 66 32.11 17.85 -22.16
CA ASP A 66 33.45 17.57 -22.68
C ASP A 66 34.41 17.56 -21.49
N GLN A 67 34.83 16.37 -21.09
CA GLN A 67 35.90 16.16 -20.12
C GLN A 67 37.17 16.71 -20.76
N THR A 68 37.42 18.00 -20.53
CA THR A 68 38.71 18.62 -20.85
C THR A 68 39.71 18.01 -19.88
N ALA A 69 40.39 16.96 -20.34
CA ALA A 69 41.49 16.32 -19.65
C ALA A 69 42.63 17.32 -19.48
N GLU A 70 43.13 17.41 -18.25
CA GLU A 70 44.33 18.15 -17.83
C GLU A 70 45.62 17.52 -18.41
#